data_AF-A0A653EWQ7-F1
#
_entry.id   AF-A0A653EWQ7-F1
#
_cell.length_a   1.000
_cell.length_b   1.000
_cell.length_c   1.000
_cell.angle_alpha   90.00
_cell.angle_beta   90.00
_cell.angle_gamma   90.00
#
_symmetry.space_group_name_H-M   'P 1'
#
loop_
_entity.id
_entity.type
_entity.pdbx_description
1 polymer ?
#
loop_
_entity_poly.entity_id
_entity_poly.type
_entity_poly.pdbx_seq_one_letter_code
_entity_poly.pdbx_strand_id
1 'polypeptide(L)'
;MSYVFRLATANELIKPTTLLRSIGQPSNVQPHQFMLRDGFEVELNAPALQRLVVFAGIPLQRLRRCLPLPAFTGAADDHGTPRLAMVGAVSQTRSHCTLCTARLPGTPPIKVYLQYAPVICRRHRRWLGIPTAPGQFDLGNTPEIITANRRRDRLLRSQEHQHWTDIRLQAAEGVTLNWLRMFHLLSHRRLAERWKQRSARIANATGREPPERLVVLPETVVLAEIFCDPDWRRQIATASRYGHIRFYLHVAHRLGLPAGFATHVHVSGDPLRNWVDQHRAAQRRATYTAAWHRPNPATANTR
;
A
#
# COMPACT_ATOMS: atom_id res chain seq x y z
N MET A 1 7.06 -16.17 20.49
CA MET A 1 6.18 -17.35 20.32
C MET A 1 4.89 -16.90 19.62
N SER A 2 4.53 -17.54 18.49
CA SER A 2 3.32 -17.22 17.73
C SER A 2 2.04 -17.53 18.53
N TYR A 3 0.93 -16.86 18.24
CA TYR A 3 -0.37 -17.02 18.92
C TYR A 3 -0.82 -18.49 18.99
N VAL A 4 -0.67 -19.24 17.89
CA VAL A 4 -1.06 -20.66 17.79
C VAL A 4 -0.27 -21.54 18.76
N PHE A 5 1.01 -21.23 19.01
CA PHE A 5 1.82 -21.99 19.97
C PHE A 5 1.33 -21.76 21.40
N ARG A 6 1.06 -20.51 21.78
CA ARG A 6 0.53 -20.19 23.11
C ARG A 6 -0.85 -20.81 23.32
N LEU A 7 -1.69 -20.79 22.27
CA LEU A 7 -3.01 -21.38 22.33
C LEU A 7 -2.96 -22.90 22.44
N ALA A 8 -2.03 -23.56 21.74
CA ALA A 8 -1.82 -25.00 21.87
C ALA A 8 -1.34 -25.36 23.28
N THR A 9 -0.36 -24.62 23.82
CA THR A 9 0.10 -24.81 25.21
C THR A 9 -1.03 -24.62 26.22
N ALA A 10 -1.86 -23.58 26.05
CA ALA A 10 -3.01 -23.31 26.93
C ALA A 10 -4.10 -24.39 26.87
N ASN A 11 -4.12 -25.22 25.82
CA ASN A 11 -5.03 -26.35 25.64
C ASN A 11 -4.32 -27.71 25.83
N GLU A 12 -3.15 -27.72 26.47
CA GLU A 12 -2.38 -28.95 26.77
C GLU A 12 -1.98 -29.77 25.53
N LEU A 13 -1.93 -29.14 24.35
CA LEU A 13 -1.57 -29.79 23.10
C LEU A 13 -0.06 -29.75 22.89
N ILE A 14 0.55 -30.93 22.80
CA ILE A 14 2.00 -31.12 22.58
C ILE A 14 2.45 -30.51 21.24
N LYS A 15 1.61 -30.60 20.21
CA LYS A 15 1.94 -30.11 18.85
C LYS A 15 0.92 -29.04 18.41
N PRO A 16 1.37 -27.83 18.05
CA PRO A 16 0.51 -26.80 17.50
C PRO A 16 -0.25 -27.20 16.24
N THR A 17 0.27 -28.18 15.48
CA THR A 17 -0.41 -28.75 14.31
C THR A 17 -1.63 -29.59 14.70
N THR A 18 -1.66 -30.19 15.89
CA THR A 18 -2.84 -30.91 16.40
C THR A 18 -4.00 -29.94 16.62
N LEU A 19 -3.73 -28.77 17.21
CA LEU A 19 -4.73 -27.70 17.38
C LEU A 19 -5.36 -27.31 16.04
N LEU A 20 -4.53 -27.09 15.01
CA LEU A 20 -5.03 -26.70 13.69
C LEU A 20 -5.90 -27.78 13.05
N ARG A 21 -5.53 -29.06 13.18
CA ARG A 21 -6.35 -30.18 12.68
C ARG A 21 -7.69 -30.31 13.41
N SER A 22 -7.75 -29.92 14.70
CA SER A 22 -9.01 -29.86 15.45
C SER A 22 -9.89 -28.67 15.02
N ILE A 23 -9.27 -27.56 14.62
CA ILE A 23 -9.96 -26.35 14.14
C ILE A 23 -10.61 -26.57 12.76
N GLY A 24 -9.95 -27.27 11.83
CA GLY A 24 -10.53 -27.52 10.51
C GLY A 24 -9.69 -28.44 9.62
N GLN A 25 -10.32 -28.91 8.54
CA GLN A 25 -9.65 -29.70 7.51
C GLN A 25 -8.83 -28.78 6.58
N PRO A 26 -7.57 -29.13 6.25
CA PRO A 26 -6.77 -28.34 5.32
C PRO A 26 -7.37 -28.40 3.91
N SER A 27 -7.58 -27.24 3.28
CA SER A 27 -8.11 -27.12 1.93
C SER A 27 -7.04 -27.21 0.85
N ASN A 28 -5.80 -26.81 1.15
CA ASN A 28 -4.71 -26.76 0.18
C ASN A 28 -3.50 -27.63 0.57
N VAL A 29 -2.98 -27.47 1.79
CA VAL A 29 -1.78 -28.18 2.25
C VAL A 29 -1.92 -28.56 3.72
N GLN A 30 -1.42 -29.75 4.08
CA GLN A 30 -1.38 -30.22 5.46
C GLN A 30 -0.48 -29.32 6.34
N PRO A 31 -0.97 -28.83 7.49
CA PRO A 31 -0.18 -27.97 8.37
C PRO A 31 1.05 -28.71 8.91
N HIS A 32 2.22 -28.12 8.69
CA HIS A 32 3.49 -28.64 9.19
C HIS A 32 4.17 -27.62 10.11
N GLN A 33 4.97 -28.11 11.08
CA GLN A 33 5.59 -27.25 12.11
C GLN A 33 6.46 -26.12 11.54
N PHE A 34 7.11 -26.34 10.39
CA PHE A 34 7.92 -25.32 9.72
C PHE A 34 7.07 -24.18 9.17
N MET A 35 5.88 -24.48 8.63
CA MET A 35 4.97 -23.45 8.12
C MET A 35 4.49 -22.51 9.24
N LEU A 36 4.29 -23.04 10.44
CA LEU A 36 3.90 -22.24 11.62
C LEU A 36 5.02 -21.35 12.17
N ARG A 37 6.25 -21.56 11.71
CA ARG A 37 7.43 -20.77 12.08
C ARG A 37 7.82 -19.80 10.97
N ASP A 38 7.65 -20.20 9.71
CA ASP A 38 8.28 -19.53 8.57
C ASP A 38 7.25 -18.88 7.64
N GLY A 39 6.65 -17.78 8.09
CA GLY A 39 5.98 -16.84 7.19
C GLY A 39 4.74 -17.36 6.46
N PHE A 40 4.10 -18.42 6.97
CA PHE A 40 2.74 -18.77 6.60
C PHE A 40 1.75 -18.30 7.67
N GLU A 41 0.57 -17.96 7.22
CA GLU A 41 -0.59 -17.65 8.03
C GLU A 41 -1.69 -18.68 7.79
N VAL A 42 -2.61 -18.77 8.73
CA VAL A 42 -3.75 -19.70 8.66
C VAL A 42 -5.01 -18.91 8.36
N GLU A 43 -5.58 -19.12 7.19
CA GLU A 43 -6.91 -18.63 6.86
C GLU A 43 -7.96 -19.65 7.30
N LEU A 44 -9.07 -19.17 7.85
CA LEU A 44 -10.15 -19.99 8.38
C LEU A 44 -11.46 -19.60 7.71
N ASN A 45 -12.27 -20.59 7.35
CA ASN A 45 -13.67 -20.30 7.02
C ASN A 45 -14.52 -20.09 8.30
N ALA A 46 -15.77 -19.67 8.13
CA ALA A 46 -16.64 -19.31 9.25
C ALA A 46 -16.82 -20.46 10.27
N PRO A 47 -17.08 -21.72 9.87
CA PRO A 47 -17.17 -22.84 10.82
C PRO A 47 -15.85 -23.12 11.58
N ALA A 48 -14.69 -23.05 10.91
CA ALA A 48 -13.39 -23.22 11.57
C ALA A 48 -13.08 -22.09 12.55
N LEU A 49 -13.47 -20.86 12.22
CA LEU A 49 -13.36 -19.72 13.13
C LEU A 49 -14.20 -19.91 14.40
N GLN A 50 -15.41 -20.47 14.30
CA GLN A 50 -16.23 -20.77 15.48
C GLN A 50 -15.56 -21.81 16.37
N ARG A 51 -14.88 -22.81 15.80
CA ARG A 51 -14.06 -23.74 16.58
C ARG A 51 -12.90 -23.04 17.27
N LEU A 52 -12.23 -22.11 16.59
CA LEU A 52 -11.16 -21.31 17.19
C LEU A 52 -11.67 -20.47 18.39
N VAL A 53 -12.89 -19.94 18.32
CA VAL A 53 -13.55 -19.23 19.43
C VAL A 53 -13.68 -20.13 20.66
N VAL A 54 -14.09 -21.38 20.46
CA VAL A 54 -14.18 -22.38 21.55
C VAL A 54 -12.81 -22.64 22.17
N PHE A 55 -11.79 -22.92 21.35
CA PHE A 55 -10.42 -23.16 21.84
C PHE A 55 -9.80 -21.94 22.54
N ALA A 56 -10.14 -20.73 22.09
CA ALA A 56 -9.63 -19.50 22.67
C ALA A 56 -10.37 -19.07 23.94
N GLY A 57 -11.54 -19.67 24.23
CA GLY A 57 -12.36 -19.32 25.39
C GLY A 57 -12.83 -17.87 25.42
N ILE A 58 -12.86 -17.18 24.27
CA ILE A 58 -13.27 -15.76 24.17
C ILE A 58 -14.28 -15.55 23.05
N PRO A 59 -15.29 -14.68 23.23
CA PRO A 59 -16.29 -14.42 22.20
C PRO A 59 -15.67 -13.97 20.88
N LEU A 60 -16.30 -14.34 19.77
CA LEU A 60 -15.83 -14.02 18.41
C LEU A 60 -15.46 -12.55 18.21
N GLN A 61 -16.27 -11.63 18.74
CA GLN A 61 -16.01 -10.19 18.65
C GLN A 61 -14.69 -9.78 19.35
N ARG A 62 -14.37 -10.43 20.49
CA ARG A 62 -13.13 -10.21 21.22
C ARG A 62 -11.95 -10.84 20.48
N LEU A 63 -12.12 -12.06 19.96
CA LEU A 63 -11.11 -12.75 19.16
C LEU A 63 -10.73 -11.93 17.91
N ARG A 64 -11.71 -11.38 17.20
CA ARG A 64 -11.49 -10.50 16.03
C ARG A 64 -10.67 -9.25 16.33
N ARG A 65 -10.72 -8.72 17.56
CA ARG A 65 -9.91 -7.58 17.99
C ARG A 65 -8.48 -7.99 18.37
N CYS A 66 -8.26 -9.26 18.70
CA CYS A 66 -6.97 -9.79 19.14
C CYS A 66 -6.11 -10.35 18.00
N LEU A 67 -6.71 -10.70 16.86
CA LEU A 67 -6.00 -11.24 15.71
C LEU A 67 -5.68 -10.13 14.69
N PRO A 68 -4.45 -10.09 14.13
CA PRO A 68 -4.16 -9.20 13.02
C PRO A 68 -5.03 -9.60 11.82
N LEU A 69 -5.85 -8.68 11.32
CA LEU A 69 -6.52 -8.83 10.04
C LEU A 69 -5.44 -9.07 8.95
N PRO A 70 -5.68 -9.84 7.88
CA PRO A 70 -6.97 -10.17 7.29
C PRO A 70 -7.32 -11.65 7.54
N ALA A 71 -7.69 -12.04 8.75
CA ALA A 71 -8.16 -13.40 9.01
C ALA A 71 -9.49 -13.76 8.31
N PHE A 72 -10.05 -12.88 7.47
CA PHE A 72 -11.43 -12.93 7.01
C PHE A 72 -11.62 -12.44 5.57
N THR A 73 -10.95 -13.05 4.59
CA THR A 73 -11.39 -12.94 3.19
C THR A 73 -11.20 -14.26 2.45
N GLY A 74 -12.19 -15.14 2.65
CA GLY A 74 -12.78 -16.09 1.71
C GLY A 74 -11.95 -16.71 0.59
N ALA A 75 -11.48 -17.94 0.81
CA ALA A 75 -11.21 -18.92 -0.25
C ALA A 75 -11.39 -20.39 0.19
N ALA A 76 -11.96 -20.63 1.37
CA ALA A 76 -12.33 -21.98 1.78
C ALA A 76 -13.85 -22.10 1.68
N ASP A 77 -14.31 -22.74 0.61
CA ASP A 77 -15.69 -23.13 0.31
C ASP A 77 -16.67 -23.06 1.49
N ASP A 78 -17.76 -22.34 1.27
CA ASP A 78 -18.88 -22.14 2.20
C ASP A 78 -19.79 -23.39 2.28
N HIS A 79 -19.19 -24.58 2.37
CA HIS A 79 -19.90 -25.86 2.43
C HIS A 79 -20.28 -26.29 3.86
N GLY A 80 -20.34 -25.37 4.83
CA GLY A 80 -20.66 -25.67 6.23
C GLY A 80 -19.59 -26.47 7.02
N THR A 81 -18.61 -27.05 6.34
CA THR A 81 -17.52 -27.82 6.97
C THR A 81 -16.37 -26.92 7.41
N PRO A 82 -15.84 -27.06 8.64
CA PRO A 82 -14.66 -26.34 9.11
C PRO A 82 -13.42 -26.63 8.26
N ARG A 83 -12.92 -25.59 7.56
CA ARG A 83 -11.74 -25.66 6.71
C ARG A 83 -10.73 -24.57 7.05
N LEU A 84 -9.46 -24.90 6.83
CA LEU A 84 -8.33 -23.97 6.94
C LEU A 84 -7.46 -24.02 5.69
N ALA A 85 -6.82 -22.90 5.36
CA ALA A 85 -5.81 -22.83 4.30
C ALA A 85 -4.52 -22.25 4.85
N MET A 86 -3.39 -22.82 4.43
CA MET A 86 -2.07 -22.24 4.71
C MET A 86 -1.73 -21.24 3.61
N VAL A 87 -1.51 -19.97 3.97
CA VAL A 87 -1.25 -18.89 3.01
C VAL A 87 0.12 -18.27 3.28
N GLY A 88 0.92 -18.13 2.22
CA GLY A 88 2.22 -17.46 2.32
C GLY A 88 2.04 -15.98 2.66
N ALA A 89 2.49 -15.57 3.85
CA ALA A 89 2.38 -14.22 4.36
C ALA A 89 3.71 -13.45 4.35
N VAL A 90 4.82 -14.09 3.95
CA VAL A 90 6.14 -13.45 3.83
C VAL A 90 6.07 -12.19 2.96
N SER A 91 5.31 -12.24 1.86
CA SER A 91 5.14 -11.10 0.94
C SER A 91 4.22 -10.01 1.49
N GLN A 92 3.46 -10.27 2.55
CA GLN A 92 2.49 -9.32 3.13
C GLN A 92 2.88 -8.81 4.52
N THR A 93 4.01 -9.28 5.06
CA THR A 93 4.46 -8.94 6.41
C THR A 93 5.84 -8.30 6.40
N ARG A 94 6.14 -7.53 7.44
CA ARG A 94 7.49 -7.00 7.70
C ARG A 94 7.82 -7.01 9.18
N SER A 95 9.11 -6.89 9.50
CA SER A 95 9.54 -6.70 10.88
C SER A 95 9.06 -5.36 11.44
N HIS A 96 8.61 -5.35 12.68
CA HIS A 96 8.31 -4.12 13.41
C HIS A 96 9.60 -3.33 13.71
N CYS A 97 9.48 -2.06 14.11
CA CYS A 97 10.62 -1.20 14.44
C CYS A 97 11.57 -1.87 15.42
N THR A 98 12.85 -2.01 15.05
CA THR A 98 13.87 -2.71 15.87
C THR A 98 14.03 -2.06 17.23
N LEU A 99 14.00 -0.73 17.31
CA LEU A 99 14.09 0.01 18.57
C LEU A 99 12.83 -0.11 19.44
N CYS A 100 11.65 -0.30 18.84
CA CYS A 100 10.45 -0.64 19.63
C CYS A 100 10.56 -2.06 20.17
N THR A 101 10.97 -3.00 19.32
CA THR A 101 11.10 -4.41 19.68
C THR A 101 12.16 -4.65 20.74
N ALA A 102 13.28 -3.93 20.69
CA ALA A 102 14.36 -4.00 21.68
C ALA A 102 13.94 -3.57 23.09
N ARG A 103 12.84 -2.83 23.23
CA ARG A 103 12.29 -2.44 24.54
C ARG A 103 11.38 -3.49 25.16
N LEU A 104 11.05 -4.55 24.45
CA LEU A 104 10.18 -5.61 24.94
C LEU A 104 11.02 -6.71 25.61
N PRO A 105 10.58 -7.25 26.76
CA PRO A 105 11.26 -8.38 27.39
C PRO A 105 11.43 -9.55 26.42
N GLY A 106 12.64 -10.10 26.34
CA GLY A 106 12.98 -11.22 25.44
C GLY A 106 13.10 -10.86 23.96
N THR A 107 13.02 -9.57 23.58
CA THR A 107 13.25 -9.05 22.21
C THR A 107 12.55 -9.88 21.11
N PRO A 108 11.22 -10.09 21.20
CA PRO A 108 10.52 -11.02 20.32
C PRO A 108 10.55 -10.53 18.87
N PRO A 109 10.73 -11.42 17.86
CA PRO A 109 10.66 -11.02 16.46
C PRO A 109 9.20 -10.70 16.08
N ILE A 110 8.80 -9.43 16.21
CA ILE A 110 7.46 -8.97 15.86
C ILE A 110 7.36 -8.75 14.35
N LYS A 111 6.39 -9.43 13.72
CA LYS A 111 5.96 -9.19 12.35
C LYS A 111 4.63 -8.44 12.33
N VAL A 112 4.45 -7.58 11.35
CA VAL A 112 3.22 -6.81 11.14
C VAL A 112 2.80 -6.87 9.67
N TYR A 113 1.50 -6.91 9.43
CA TYR A 113 0.93 -6.86 8.09
C TYR A 113 1.03 -5.45 7.50
N LEU A 114 1.50 -5.37 6.27
CA LEU A 114 1.80 -4.09 5.60
C LEU A 114 0.57 -3.21 5.45
N GLN A 115 -0.58 -3.82 5.15
CA GLN A 115 -1.84 -3.12 4.93
C GLN A 115 -2.38 -2.43 6.20
N TYR A 116 -2.03 -2.93 7.39
CA TYR A 116 -2.51 -2.37 8.66
C TYR A 116 -1.44 -1.62 9.45
N ALA A 117 -0.16 -1.84 9.12
CA ALA A 117 0.95 -1.23 9.84
C ALA A 117 1.47 0.03 9.13
N PRO A 118 1.73 1.12 9.87
CA PRO A 118 2.42 2.28 9.34
C PRO A 118 3.79 1.92 8.77
N VAL A 119 4.11 2.43 7.59
CA VAL A 119 5.40 2.23 6.90
C VAL A 119 6.56 2.97 7.61
N ILE A 120 6.23 3.93 8.47
CA ILE A 120 7.20 4.66 9.29
C ILE A 120 6.83 4.51 10.77
N CYS A 121 7.81 4.13 11.60
CA CYS A 121 7.67 4.20 13.04
C CYS A 121 7.61 5.67 13.49
N ARG A 122 6.46 6.11 14.00
CA ARG A 122 6.27 7.49 14.45
C ARG A 122 7.15 7.86 15.65
N ARG A 123 7.41 6.90 16.55
CA ARG A 123 8.21 7.11 17.77
C ARG A 123 9.70 7.30 17.46
N HIS A 124 10.26 6.41 16.64
CA HIS A 124 11.69 6.40 16.35
C HIS A 124 12.03 7.04 14.99
N ARG A 125 11.04 7.54 14.26
CA ARG A 125 11.21 8.18 12.94
C ARG A 125 11.98 7.30 11.96
N ARG A 126 11.71 5.99 11.97
CA ARG A 126 12.36 5.02 11.08
C ARG A 126 11.42 4.53 10.01
N TRP A 127 11.86 4.50 8.77
CA TRP A 127 11.20 3.72 7.73
C TRP A 127 11.35 2.24 8.06
N LEU A 128 10.28 1.46 7.89
CA LEU A 128 10.22 0.06 8.33
C LEU A 128 10.39 -0.95 7.20
N GLY A 129 10.58 -0.49 5.97
CA GLY A 129 10.68 -1.36 4.81
C GLY A 129 9.34 -1.68 4.18
N ILE A 130 9.42 -2.15 2.94
CA ILE A 130 8.34 -2.84 2.22
C ILE A 130 8.90 -4.18 1.71
N PRO A 131 8.08 -5.15 1.28
CA PRO A 131 8.57 -6.46 0.84
C PRO A 131 9.65 -6.40 -0.23
N THR A 132 9.47 -5.48 -1.19
CA THR A 132 10.40 -5.26 -2.31
C THR A 132 11.65 -4.46 -1.94
N ALA A 133 11.71 -3.91 -0.72
CA ALA A 133 12.85 -3.17 -0.21
C ALA A 133 12.90 -3.33 1.32
N PRO A 134 13.35 -4.49 1.82
CA PRO A 134 13.42 -4.75 3.24
C PRO A 134 14.52 -3.91 3.90
N GLY A 135 14.29 -3.46 5.13
CA GLY A 135 15.30 -2.76 5.92
C GLY A 135 14.73 -1.56 6.65
N GLN A 136 15.35 -1.23 7.79
CA GLN A 136 14.96 -0.06 8.57
C GLN A 136 15.96 1.07 8.41
N PHE A 137 15.46 2.25 8.05
CA PHE A 137 16.28 3.42 7.79
C PHE A 137 15.89 4.55 8.73
N ASP A 138 16.89 5.22 9.29
CA ASP A 138 16.67 6.39 10.14
C ASP A 138 16.29 7.59 9.28
N LEU A 139 15.21 8.28 9.64
CA LEU A 139 14.72 9.49 8.97
C LEU A 139 14.89 10.74 9.84
N GLY A 140 15.70 10.69 10.89
CA GLY A 140 15.98 11.83 11.77
C GLY A 140 16.45 13.06 11.01
N ASN A 141 17.26 12.85 9.96
CA ASN A 141 17.82 13.91 9.12
C ASN A 141 17.01 14.21 7.84
N THR A 142 15.84 13.60 7.68
CA THR A 142 14.95 13.77 6.51
C THR A 142 13.48 14.00 6.93
N PRO A 143 13.18 15.08 7.68
CA PRO A 143 11.84 15.37 8.19
C PRO A 143 10.79 15.58 7.08
N GLU A 144 11.22 15.92 5.86
CA GLU A 144 10.34 16.02 4.70
C GLU A 144 9.68 14.68 4.35
N ILE A 145 10.36 13.54 4.53
CA ILE A 145 9.81 12.20 4.28
C ILE A 145 8.75 11.86 5.33
N ILE A 146 8.99 12.21 6.59
CA ILE A 146 8.04 12.01 7.68
C ILE A 146 6.77 12.83 7.42
N THR A 147 6.95 14.09 7.02
CA THR A 147 5.85 14.99 6.68
C THR A 147 5.04 14.47 5.49
N ALA A 148 5.71 14.02 4.44
CA ALA A 148 5.09 13.39 3.28
C ALA A 148 4.29 12.14 3.66
N ASN A 149 4.84 11.26 4.49
CA ASN A 149 4.12 10.06 4.95
C ASN A 149 2.87 10.43 5.77
N ARG A 150 2.91 11.47 6.60
CA ARG A 150 1.72 11.94 7.32
C ARG A 150 0.63 12.44 6.38
N ARG A 151 1.02 13.15 5.31
CA ARG A 151 0.09 13.59 4.26
C ARG A 151 -0.47 12.39 3.47
N ARG A 152 0.36 11.40 3.12
CA ARG A 152 -0.07 10.12 2.52
C ARG A 152 -1.10 9.41 3.40
N ASP A 153 -0.79 9.22 4.68
CA ASP A 153 -1.68 8.57 5.64
C ASP A 153 -3.01 9.33 5.77
N ARG A 154 -3.01 10.67 5.64
CA ARG A 154 -4.23 11.48 5.65
C ARG A 154 -5.03 11.26 4.37
N LEU A 155 -4.38 11.30 3.22
CA LEU A 155 -5.01 11.10 1.91
C LEU A 155 -5.74 9.75 1.85
N LEU A 156 -5.08 8.69 2.32
CA LEU A 156 -5.64 7.33 2.41
C LEU A 156 -6.84 7.21 3.36
N ARG A 157 -6.93 8.07 4.37
CA ARG A 157 -8.03 8.08 5.35
C ARG A 157 -9.17 9.02 4.99
N SER A 158 -8.94 10.00 4.12
CA SER A 158 -9.87 11.11 3.88
C SER A 158 -10.91 10.85 2.80
N GLN A 159 -10.84 9.74 2.05
CA GLN A 159 -11.76 9.48 0.94
C GLN A 159 -12.65 8.27 1.18
N GLU A 160 -13.91 8.38 0.79
CA GLU A 160 -14.90 7.29 0.74
C GLU A 160 -14.45 6.10 -0.14
N HIS A 161 -13.41 6.28 -0.96
CA HIS A 161 -12.84 5.26 -1.83
C HIS A 161 -11.33 5.11 -1.63
N GLN A 162 -10.93 4.45 -0.54
CA GLN A 162 -9.54 4.13 -0.21
C GLN A 162 -8.80 3.47 -1.39
N HIS A 163 -9.44 2.50 -2.05
CA HIS A 163 -8.88 1.81 -3.21
C HIS A 163 -8.55 2.76 -4.38
N TRP A 164 -9.40 3.77 -4.61
CA TRP A 164 -9.17 4.75 -5.66
C TRP A 164 -7.97 5.64 -5.34
N THR A 165 -7.83 6.05 -4.08
CA THR A 165 -6.67 6.81 -3.61
C THR A 165 -5.37 6.01 -3.76
N ASP A 166 -5.40 4.71 -3.43
CA ASP A 166 -4.25 3.81 -3.62
C ASP A 166 -3.80 3.77 -5.09
N ILE A 167 -4.73 3.66 -6.05
CA ILE A 167 -4.40 3.68 -7.48
C ILE A 167 -3.72 5.00 -7.88
N ARG A 168 -4.16 6.15 -7.34
CA ARG A 168 -3.54 7.45 -7.62
C ARG A 168 -2.15 7.58 -7.02
N LEU A 169 -1.95 7.06 -5.81
CA LEU A 169 -0.62 6.98 -5.20
C LEU A 169 0.33 6.12 -6.01
N GLN A 170 -0.11 4.96 -6.50
CA GLN A 170 0.69 4.10 -7.38
C GLN A 170 1.05 4.79 -8.69
N ALA A 171 0.11 5.50 -9.31
CA ALA A 171 0.37 6.27 -10.52
C ALA A 171 1.40 7.39 -10.28
N ALA A 172 1.26 8.15 -9.20
CA ALA A 172 2.20 9.20 -8.81
C ALA A 172 3.60 8.63 -8.54
N GLU A 173 3.67 7.49 -7.87
CA GLU A 173 4.92 6.80 -7.59
C GLU A 173 5.61 6.39 -8.90
N GLY A 174 4.86 5.79 -9.83
CA GLY A 174 5.33 5.46 -11.17
C GLY A 174 5.92 6.66 -11.90
N VAL A 175 5.25 7.83 -11.86
CA VAL A 175 5.77 9.07 -12.45
C VAL A 175 7.11 9.46 -11.84
N THR A 176 7.18 9.55 -10.51
CA THR A 176 8.41 9.98 -9.82
C THR A 176 9.58 9.01 -9.98
N LEU A 177 9.34 7.70 -9.99
CA LEU A 177 10.38 6.70 -10.22
C LEU A 177 10.92 6.76 -11.65
N ASN A 178 10.07 7.04 -12.64
CA ASN A 178 10.53 7.24 -14.01
C ASN A 178 11.35 8.52 -14.14
N TRP A 179 10.92 9.64 -13.54
CA TRP A 179 11.74 10.84 -13.49
C TRP A 179 13.09 10.64 -12.82
N LEU A 180 13.17 9.79 -11.78
CA LEU A 180 14.45 9.42 -11.13
C LEU A 180 15.40 8.73 -12.12
N ARG A 181 14.86 7.87 -13.00
CA ARG A 181 15.64 7.19 -14.05
C ARG A 181 16.02 8.12 -15.21
N MET A 182 15.24 9.19 -15.42
CA MET A 182 15.46 10.22 -16.44
C MET A 182 16.34 11.38 -15.92
N PHE A 183 17.23 11.12 -14.96
CA PHE A 183 18.06 12.14 -14.28
C PHE A 183 18.97 12.96 -15.22
N HIS A 184 19.24 12.44 -16.42
CA HIS A 184 20.06 13.09 -17.44
C HIS A 184 19.34 14.24 -18.16
N LEU A 185 18.02 14.34 -18.07
CA LEU A 185 17.27 15.44 -18.66
C LEU A 185 17.36 16.69 -17.78
N LEU A 186 17.74 17.82 -18.40
CA LEU A 186 17.90 19.10 -17.72
C LEU A 186 16.64 19.54 -16.95
N SER A 187 15.46 19.20 -17.46
CA SER A 187 14.16 19.46 -16.81
C SER A 187 14.01 18.81 -15.43
N HIS A 188 14.70 17.69 -15.19
CA HIS A 188 14.64 16.95 -13.92
C HIS A 188 15.87 17.16 -13.03
N ARG A 189 16.86 17.96 -13.45
CA ARG A 189 18.11 18.17 -12.69
C ARG A 189 17.89 18.58 -11.24
N ARG A 190 16.97 19.52 -10.97
CA ARG A 190 16.63 19.94 -9.60
C ARG A 190 15.98 18.84 -8.76
N LEU A 191 15.23 17.92 -9.37
CA LEU A 191 14.70 16.74 -8.68
C LEU A 191 15.84 15.76 -8.39
N ALA A 192 16.67 15.47 -9.38
CA ALA A 192 17.82 14.58 -9.24
C ALA A 192 18.79 15.05 -8.14
N GLU A 193 19.12 16.35 -8.09
CA GLU A 193 19.96 16.93 -7.03
C GLU A 193 19.32 16.79 -5.65
N ARG A 194 18.02 17.10 -5.51
CA ARG A 194 17.28 16.92 -4.25
C ARG A 194 17.26 15.46 -3.81
N TRP A 195 17.01 14.53 -4.72
CA TRP A 195 16.98 13.10 -4.46
C TRP A 195 18.36 12.57 -4.07
N LYS A 196 19.42 13.01 -4.75
CA LYS A 196 20.81 12.68 -4.40
C LYS A 196 21.18 13.17 -2.99
N GLN A 197 20.87 14.42 -2.66
CA GLN A 197 21.11 14.98 -1.32
C GLN A 197 20.33 14.24 -0.23
N ARG A 198 19.09 13.86 -0.50
CA ARG A 198 18.25 13.08 0.41
C ARG A 198 18.78 11.66 0.58
N SER A 199 19.21 11.01 -0.51
CA SER A 199 19.84 9.68 -0.48
C SER A 199 21.08 9.71 0.41
N ALA A 200 21.97 10.67 0.17
CA ALA A 200 23.20 10.85 0.95
C ALA A 200 22.92 11.07 2.45
N ARG A 201 21.93 11.91 2.81
CA ARG A 201 21.57 12.13 4.23
C ARG A 201 21.11 10.84 4.92
N ILE A 202 20.36 9.98 4.23
CA ILE A 202 19.92 8.70 4.80
C ILE A 202 21.08 7.72 4.83
N ALA A 203 21.84 7.60 3.74
CA ALA A 203 22.98 6.71 3.64
C ALA A 203 24.04 7.00 4.71
N ASN A 204 24.35 8.27 4.96
CA ASN A 204 25.26 8.68 6.02
C ASN A 204 24.76 8.27 7.42
N ALA A 205 23.45 8.26 7.65
CA ALA A 205 22.87 7.87 8.94
C ALA A 205 22.78 6.34 9.12
N THR A 206 22.76 5.57 8.03
CA THR A 206 22.46 4.13 8.07
C THR A 206 23.54 3.22 7.48
N GLY A 207 24.60 3.79 6.89
CA GLY A 207 25.67 3.07 6.19
C GLY A 207 25.22 2.30 4.95
N ARG A 208 24.04 2.62 4.40
CA ARG A 208 23.38 1.85 3.32
C ARG A 208 22.57 2.78 2.44
N GLU A 209 22.57 2.54 1.14
CA GLU A 209 21.73 3.29 0.20
C GLU A 209 20.24 3.07 0.50
N PRO A 210 19.44 4.14 0.62
CA PRO A 210 17.99 4.02 0.78
C PRO A 210 17.32 3.57 -0.52
N PRO A 211 16.16 2.92 -0.44
CA PRO A 211 15.40 2.56 -1.62
C PRO A 211 14.82 3.80 -2.31
N GLU A 212 14.78 3.75 -3.65
CA GLU A 212 14.29 4.84 -4.50
C GLU A 212 12.93 5.39 -4.06
N ARG A 213 11.99 4.50 -3.73
CA ARG A 213 10.63 4.83 -3.28
C ARG A 213 10.59 5.66 -1.99
N LEU A 214 11.56 5.43 -1.10
CA LEU A 214 11.72 6.24 0.11
C LEU A 214 12.25 7.64 -0.25
N VAL A 215 13.21 7.69 -1.17
CA VAL A 215 13.83 8.94 -1.63
C VAL A 215 12.80 9.81 -2.34
N VAL A 216 11.98 9.29 -3.25
CA VAL A 216 11.02 10.11 -4.03
C VAL A 216 9.72 10.43 -3.30
N LEU A 217 9.47 9.83 -2.12
CA LEU A 217 8.19 9.92 -1.41
C LEU A 217 7.63 11.34 -1.26
N PRO A 218 8.42 12.37 -0.91
CA PRO A 218 7.89 13.73 -0.79
C PRO A 218 7.22 14.24 -2.07
N GLU A 219 7.87 14.08 -3.21
CA GLU A 219 7.33 14.50 -4.50
C GLU A 219 6.19 13.58 -4.98
N THR A 220 6.27 12.28 -4.68
CA THR A 220 5.19 11.31 -4.96
C THR A 220 3.88 11.72 -4.27
N VAL A 221 3.95 12.12 -2.99
CA VAL A 221 2.74 12.50 -2.23
C VAL A 221 2.15 13.80 -2.76
N VAL A 222 2.97 14.78 -3.15
CA VAL A 222 2.48 16.01 -3.78
C VAL A 222 1.74 15.71 -5.09
N LEU A 223 2.29 14.84 -5.94
CA LEU A 223 1.60 14.42 -7.17
C LEU A 223 0.32 13.65 -6.87
N ALA A 224 0.32 12.76 -5.88
CA ALA A 224 -0.87 12.01 -5.51
C ALA A 224 -1.99 12.93 -5.00
N GLU A 225 -1.68 13.96 -4.21
CA GLU A 225 -2.65 14.99 -3.79
C GLU A 225 -3.26 15.68 -5.02
N ILE A 226 -2.45 16.08 -6.00
CA ILE A 226 -2.91 16.70 -7.25
C ILE A 226 -3.77 15.73 -8.08
N PHE A 227 -3.37 14.45 -8.16
CA PHE A 227 -4.13 13.42 -8.90
C PHE A 227 -5.47 13.10 -8.23
N CYS A 228 -5.57 13.30 -6.92
CA CYS A 228 -6.81 13.12 -6.16
C CYS A 228 -7.75 14.33 -6.26
N ASP A 229 -7.23 15.51 -6.59
CA ASP A 229 -7.99 16.76 -6.68
C ASP A 229 -9.10 16.68 -7.75
N PRO A 230 -10.38 16.83 -7.37
CA PRO A 230 -11.50 16.72 -8.30
C PRO A 230 -11.51 17.81 -9.38
N ASP A 231 -11.02 19.01 -9.07
CA ASP A 231 -11.05 20.13 -9.99
C ASP A 231 -10.00 19.95 -11.09
N TRP A 232 -8.79 19.55 -10.72
CA TRP A 232 -7.74 19.24 -11.70
C TRP A 232 -8.13 18.06 -12.59
N ARG A 233 -8.73 17.01 -12.03
CA ARG A 233 -9.23 15.89 -12.85
C ARG A 233 -10.26 16.34 -13.86
N ARG A 234 -11.23 17.15 -13.44
CA ARG A 234 -12.26 17.68 -14.33
C ARG A 234 -11.63 18.53 -15.43
N GLN A 235 -10.72 19.43 -15.07
CA GLN A 235 -10.04 20.29 -16.05
C GLN A 235 -9.23 19.48 -17.07
N ILE A 236 -8.47 18.47 -16.63
CA ILE A 236 -7.70 17.59 -17.54
C ILE A 236 -8.64 16.80 -18.47
N ALA A 237 -9.76 16.31 -17.96
CA ALA A 237 -10.74 15.59 -18.75
C ALA A 237 -11.34 16.45 -19.88
N THR A 238 -11.68 17.71 -19.58
CA THR A 238 -12.43 18.60 -20.48
C THR A 238 -11.55 19.51 -21.33
N ALA A 239 -10.28 19.73 -20.97
CA ALA A 239 -9.41 20.64 -21.71
C ALA A 239 -9.15 20.19 -23.16
N SER A 240 -8.97 21.14 -24.07
CA SER A 240 -8.56 20.86 -25.46
C SER A 240 -7.20 20.14 -25.49
N ARG A 241 -6.79 19.57 -26.64
CA ARG A 241 -5.53 18.79 -26.76
C ARG A 241 -4.29 19.56 -26.26
N TYR A 242 -4.32 20.89 -26.30
CA TYR A 242 -3.23 21.79 -25.92
C TYR A 242 -3.48 22.54 -24.59
N GLY A 243 -4.60 22.31 -23.91
CA GLY A 243 -5.02 23.07 -22.72
C GLY A 243 -4.37 22.68 -21.39
N HIS A 244 -3.46 21.69 -21.38
CA HIS A 244 -2.90 21.12 -20.13
C HIS A 244 -1.74 21.89 -19.54
N ILE A 245 -1.27 22.96 -20.20
CA ILE A 245 -0.13 23.73 -19.71
C ILE A 245 -0.37 24.30 -18.30
N ARG A 246 -1.62 24.68 -17.99
CA ARG A 246 -2.01 25.15 -16.64
C ARG A 246 -1.83 24.06 -15.59
N PHE A 247 -2.16 22.81 -15.92
CA PHE A 247 -1.93 21.68 -15.02
C PHE A 247 -0.45 21.44 -14.79
N TYR A 248 0.37 21.45 -15.85
CA TYR A 248 1.82 21.26 -15.70
C TYR A 248 2.50 22.40 -14.94
N LEU A 249 2.04 23.65 -15.12
CA LEU A 249 2.48 24.80 -14.33
C LEU A 249 2.10 24.64 -12.85
N HIS A 250 0.90 24.14 -12.56
CA HIS A 250 0.48 23.83 -11.19
C HIS A 250 1.38 22.77 -10.55
N VAL A 251 1.67 21.68 -11.29
CA VAL A 251 2.60 20.65 -10.83
C VAL A 251 4.00 21.23 -10.58
N ALA A 252 4.52 22.03 -11.51
CA ALA A 252 5.82 22.68 -11.36
C ALA A 252 5.87 23.52 -10.08
N HIS A 253 4.86 24.37 -9.88
CA HIS A 253 4.75 25.22 -8.70
C HIS A 253 4.70 24.41 -7.40
N ARG A 254 3.83 23.38 -7.33
CA ARG A 254 3.69 22.52 -6.16
C ARG A 254 4.95 21.72 -5.81
N LEU A 255 5.78 21.41 -6.81
CA LEU A 255 7.06 20.71 -6.62
C LEU A 255 8.26 21.66 -6.44
N GLY A 256 8.07 22.98 -6.45
CA GLY A 256 9.15 23.97 -6.38
C GLY A 256 10.07 23.96 -7.60
N LEU A 257 9.52 23.65 -8.78
CA LEU A 257 10.24 23.57 -10.05
C LEU A 257 10.05 24.85 -10.87
N PRO A 258 11.04 25.20 -11.72
CA PRO A 258 10.92 26.36 -12.62
C PRO A 258 9.77 26.16 -13.62
N ALA A 259 9.17 27.25 -14.09
CA ALA A 259 8.06 27.20 -15.06
C ALA A 259 8.45 26.47 -16.36
N GLY A 260 9.72 26.52 -16.76
CA GLY A 260 10.26 25.75 -17.89
C GLY A 260 10.11 24.23 -17.76
N PHE A 261 9.87 23.69 -16.57
CA PHE A 261 9.49 22.29 -16.40
C PHE A 261 8.21 21.95 -17.19
N ALA A 262 7.23 22.85 -17.18
CA ALA A 262 5.91 22.61 -17.79
C ALA A 262 5.98 22.47 -19.32
N THR A 263 6.92 23.16 -19.96
CA THR A 263 7.14 23.04 -21.42
C THR A 263 7.82 21.72 -21.79
N HIS A 264 8.65 21.17 -20.90
CA HIS A 264 9.33 19.89 -21.14
C HIS A 264 8.40 18.69 -20.95
N VAL A 265 7.52 18.72 -19.93
CA VAL A 265 6.51 17.67 -19.72
C VAL A 265 5.56 17.57 -20.91
N HIS A 266 5.35 18.66 -21.64
CA HIS A 266 4.53 18.65 -22.86
C HIS A 266 5.17 17.83 -24.00
N VAL A 267 6.48 17.55 -23.98
CA VAL A 267 7.18 16.76 -25.02
C VAL A 267 6.86 15.26 -24.87
N SER A 268 6.91 14.50 -25.97
CA SER A 268 6.52 13.08 -25.99
C SER A 268 7.46 12.22 -25.14
N GLY A 269 6.90 11.30 -24.36
CA GLY A 269 7.66 10.34 -23.54
C GLY A 269 7.72 10.64 -22.04
N ASP A 270 7.27 11.81 -21.58
CA ASP A 270 7.22 12.12 -20.15
C ASP A 270 6.13 11.28 -19.43
N PRO A 271 6.43 10.63 -18.29
CA PRO A 271 5.48 9.77 -17.59
C PRO A 271 4.25 10.52 -17.02
N LEU A 272 4.37 11.80 -16.66
CA LEU A 272 3.25 12.63 -16.23
C LEU A 272 2.31 12.95 -17.40
N ARG A 273 2.87 13.20 -18.59
CA ARG A 273 2.06 13.36 -19.81
C ARG A 273 1.33 12.06 -20.17
N ASN A 274 2.01 10.92 -20.09
CA ASN A 274 1.38 9.62 -20.34
C ASN A 274 0.20 9.38 -19.39
N TRP A 275 0.35 9.74 -18.10
CA TRP A 275 -0.75 9.67 -17.15
C TRP A 275 -1.93 10.57 -17.53
N VAL A 276 -1.65 11.81 -17.96
CA VAL A 276 -2.69 12.74 -18.45
C VAL A 276 -3.44 12.14 -19.63
N ASP A 277 -2.72 11.64 -20.64
CA ASP A 277 -3.32 11.05 -21.83
C ASP A 277 -4.18 9.82 -21.50
N GLN A 278 -3.71 8.95 -20.59
CA GLN A 278 -4.48 7.80 -20.10
C GLN A 278 -5.73 8.22 -19.32
N HIS A 279 -5.62 9.21 -18.43
CA HIS A 279 -6.77 9.71 -17.66
C HIS A 279 -7.87 10.23 -18.58
N ARG A 280 -7.49 10.96 -19.63
CA ARG A 280 -8.41 11.47 -20.65
C ARG A 280 -9.07 10.35 -21.46
N ALA A 281 -8.28 9.38 -21.90
CA ALA A 281 -8.79 8.23 -22.65
C ALA A 281 -9.83 7.45 -21.82
N ALA A 282 -9.56 7.23 -20.53
CA ALA A 282 -10.49 6.57 -19.62
C ALA A 282 -11.82 7.34 -19.47
N GLN A 283 -11.76 8.67 -19.32
CA GLN A 283 -12.96 9.49 -19.21
C GLN A 283 -13.79 9.52 -20.50
N ARG A 284 -13.13 9.59 -21.66
CA ARG A 284 -13.81 9.50 -22.96
C ARG A 284 -14.53 8.16 -23.13
N ARG A 285 -13.89 7.05 -22.76
CA ARG A 285 -14.52 5.72 -22.77
C ARG A 285 -15.73 5.67 -21.85
N ALA A 286 -15.60 6.14 -20.61
CA ALA A 286 -16.72 6.17 -19.66
C ALA A 286 -17.91 7.00 -20.18
N THR A 287 -17.63 8.14 -20.82
CA THR A 287 -18.66 9.02 -21.40
C THR A 287 -19.33 8.36 -22.61
N TYR A 288 -18.55 7.68 -23.46
CA TYR A 288 -19.05 6.91 -24.59
C TYR A 288 -19.95 5.77 -24.11
N THR A 289 -19.48 4.91 -23.20
CA THR A 289 -20.27 3.80 -22.64
C THR A 289 -21.57 4.28 -21.98
N ALA A 290 -21.54 5.40 -21.25
CA ALA A 290 -22.75 5.99 -20.66
C ALA A 290 -23.73 6.54 -21.71
N ALA A 291 -23.25 7.04 -22.85
CA ALA A 291 -24.09 7.48 -23.96
C ALA A 291 -24.76 6.30 -24.68
N TRP A 292 -24.07 5.15 -24.80
CA TRP A 292 -24.61 3.93 -25.42
C TRP A 292 -25.63 3.19 -24.56
N HIS A 293 -25.55 3.31 -23.23
CA HIS A 293 -26.53 2.71 -22.31
C HIS A 293 -27.72 3.62 -21.98
N ARG A 294 -27.82 4.82 -22.57
CA ARG A 294 -29.06 5.59 -22.50
C ARG A 294 -30.06 4.97 -23.48
N PRO A 295 -31.26 4.54 -23.01
CA PRO A 295 -32.33 4.13 -23.92
C PRO A 295 -32.60 5.26 -24.90
N ASN A 296 -32.68 4.93 -26.18
CA ASN A 296 -33.05 5.89 -27.20
C ASN A 296 -34.45 6.45 -26.85
N PRO A 297 -34.63 7.76 -26.63
CA PRO A 297 -35.95 8.32 -26.34
C PRO A 297 -36.95 8.08 -27.48
N ALA A 298 -36.47 7.76 -28.69
CA ALA A 298 -37.31 7.41 -29.83
C ALA A 298 -37.97 6.01 -29.74
N THR A 299 -37.55 5.13 -28.83
CA THR A 299 -38.19 3.80 -28.65
C THR A 299 -39.12 3.71 -27.43
N ALA A 300 -39.35 4.82 -26.73
CA ALA A 300 -40.23 4.87 -25.55
C ALA A 300 -41.69 5.29 -25.86
N ASN A 301 -42.00 5.68 -27.10
CA ASN A 301 -43.32 6.16 -27.53
C ASN A 301 -43.95 5.30 -28.65
N THR A 302 -43.94 3.98 -28.46
CA THR A 302 -44.88 3.08 -29.15
C THR A 302 -45.52 2.19 -28.10
N ARG A 303 -46.61 2.68 -27.52
CA ARG A 303 -47.71 1.89 -26.96
C ARG A 303 -49.00 2.49 -27.49
#